data_AF-A0A5R2N7J5-F1
#
_entry.id   AF-A0A5R2N7J5-F1
#
_cell.length_a   1.000
_cell.length_b   1.000
_cell.length_c   1.000
_cell.angle_alpha   90.00
_cell.angle_beta   90.00
_cell.angle_gamma   90.00
#
_symmetry.space_group_name_H-M   'P 1'
#
loop_
_entity.id
_entity.type
_entity.pdbx_description
1 polymer ?
#
loop_
_entity_poly.entity_id
_entity_poly.type
_entity_poly.pdbx_seq_one_letter_code
_entity_poly.pdbx_strand_id
1 'polypeptide(L)'
;GRVSRAAYFLGGLLVAIIQAFPLYRFTLVPEGSAESNMWSFIFFIAFIASLWSNIALAVKRLHDLDKPGIAALILFVPVVSIVAFLVLCLFPGQPGPNRYGRRTNEPAESKR
;
A
#
# COMPACT_ATOMS: atom_id res chain seq x y z
N GLY A 1 14.79 -4.79 -2.57
CA GLY A 1 14.16 -5.39 -1.38
C GLY A 1 12.80 -5.94 -1.76
N ARG A 2 12.36 -6.96 -1.04
CA ARG A 2 11.10 -7.70 -1.29
C ARG A 2 10.25 -7.69 -0.02
N VAL A 3 8.92 -7.71 -0.16
CA VAL A 3 8.00 -7.78 1.00
C VAL A 3 7.07 -8.98 0.88
N SER A 4 6.82 -9.64 2.01
CA SER A 4 6.02 -10.86 2.08
C SER A 4 4.55 -10.53 1.95
N ARG A 5 3.72 -11.51 1.59
CA ARG A 5 2.26 -11.33 1.54
C ARG A 5 1.68 -10.83 2.87
N ALA A 6 2.20 -11.31 4.01
CA ALA A 6 1.73 -10.91 5.33
C ALA A 6 2.11 -9.44 5.63
N ALA A 7 3.36 -9.05 5.38
CA ALA A 7 3.78 -7.67 5.58
C ALA A 7 3.11 -6.70 4.58
N TYR A 8 2.85 -7.14 3.35
CA TYR A 8 2.07 -6.38 2.37
C TYR A 8 0.63 -6.17 2.84
N PHE A 9 -0.04 -7.24 3.30
CA PHE A 9 -1.38 -7.18 3.84
C PHE A 9 -1.48 -6.28 5.08
N LEU A 10 -0.58 -6.46 6.06
CA LEU A 10 -0.56 -5.65 7.27
C LEU A 10 -0.23 -4.18 6.97
N GLY A 11 0.67 -3.90 6.04
CA GLY A 11 0.96 -2.55 5.59
C GLY A 11 -0.24 -1.89 4.91
N GLY A 12 -0.93 -2.63 4.02
CA GLY A 12 -2.18 -2.18 3.41
C GLY A 12 -3.30 -1.94 4.43
N LEU A 13 -3.44 -2.84 5.41
CA LEU A 13 -4.41 -2.72 6.49
C LEU A 13 -4.15 -1.49 7.36
N LEU A 14 -2.89 -1.24 7.73
CA LEU A 14 -2.51 -0.04 8.48
C LEU A 14 -2.89 1.23 7.72
N VAL A 15 -2.57 1.29 6.42
CA VAL A 15 -2.96 2.42 5.56
C VAL A 15 -4.47 2.57 5.48
N ALA A 16 -5.21 1.47 5.34
CA ALA A 16 -6.67 1.49 5.30
C ALA A 16 -7.28 2.03 6.61
N ILE A 17 -6.75 1.64 7.77
CA ILE A 17 -7.19 2.15 9.08
C ILE A 17 -6.92 3.64 9.20
N ILE A 18 -5.72 4.09 8.81
CA ILE A 18 -5.33 5.51 8.84
C ILE A 18 -6.28 6.37 7.99
N GLN A 19 -6.77 5.86 6.86
CA GLN A 19 -7.72 6.57 6.00
C GLN A 19 -9.18 6.44 6.48
N ALA A 20 -9.57 5.26 6.97
CA ALA A 20 -10.93 4.99 7.42
C ALA A 20 -11.31 5.84 8.63
N PHE A 21 -10.36 6.11 9.54
CA PHE A 21 -10.65 6.87 10.75
C PHE A 21 -11.07 8.32 10.48
N PRO A 22 -10.31 9.17 9.76
CA PRO A 22 -10.75 10.54 9.41
C PRO A 22 -12.02 10.55 8.56
N LEU A 23 -12.18 9.59 7.64
CA LEU A 23 -13.37 9.47 6.82
C LEU A 23 -14.61 9.16 7.68
N TYR A 24 -14.50 8.24 8.63
CA TYR A 24 -15.56 7.94 9.58
C TYR A 24 -15.93 9.17 10.42
N ARG A 25 -14.93 9.91 10.93
CA ARG A 25 -15.17 11.17 11.67
C ARG A 25 -15.89 12.21 10.82
N PHE A 26 -15.51 12.34 9.55
CA PHE A 26 -16.18 13.22 8.59
C PHE A 26 -17.67 12.87 8.42
N THR A 27 -18.03 11.58 8.37
CA THR A 27 -19.44 11.16 8.21
C THR A 27 -20.34 11.40 9.43
N LEU A 28 -19.76 11.69 10.60
CA LEU A 28 -20.51 11.89 11.85
C LEU A 28 -20.81 13.36 12.17
N VAL A 29 -20.17 14.29 11.46
CA VAL A 29 -20.29 15.73 11.72
C VAL A 29 -21.19 16.40 10.69
N PRO A 30 -21.90 17.51 11.03
CA PRO A 30 -22.74 18.20 10.09
C PRO A 30 -21.98 18.71 8.87
N GLU A 31 -22.56 18.54 7.69
CA GLU A 31 -22.00 19.05 6.43
C GLU A 31 -21.86 20.59 6.49
N GLY A 32 -20.72 21.10 6.01
CA GLY A 32 -20.42 22.54 6.00
C GLY A 32 -19.92 23.11 7.33
N SER A 33 -19.82 22.31 8.38
CA SER A 33 -19.24 22.72 9.66
C SER A 33 -17.71 22.92 9.58
N ALA A 34 -17.14 23.68 10.51
CA ALA A 34 -15.69 23.80 10.63
C ALA A 34 -15.01 22.44 10.86
N GLU A 35 -15.66 21.55 11.63
CA GLU A 35 -15.18 20.21 11.90
C GLU A 35 -15.18 19.33 10.64
N SER A 36 -16.22 19.38 9.80
CA SER A 36 -16.26 18.61 8.55
C SER A 36 -15.12 19.02 7.61
N ASN A 37 -14.83 20.33 7.51
CA ASN A 37 -13.71 20.84 6.72
C ASN A 37 -12.37 20.34 7.25
N MET A 38 -12.18 20.33 8.58
CA MET A 38 -10.98 19.81 9.21
C MET A 38 -10.77 18.32 8.93
N TRP A 39 -11.80 17.49 9.14
CA TRP A 39 -11.69 16.04 8.91
C TRP A 39 -11.46 15.68 7.44
N SER A 40 -12.11 16.39 6.52
CA SER A 40 -11.87 16.26 5.08
C SER A 40 -10.43 16.60 4.70
N PHE A 41 -9.88 17.68 5.27
CA PHE A 41 -8.50 18.07 5.05
C PHE A 41 -7.49 17.05 5.63
N ILE A 42 -7.74 16.54 6.84
CA ILE A 42 -6.91 15.48 7.45
C ILE A 42 -6.96 14.21 6.58
N PHE A 43 -8.15 13.81 6.13
CA PHE A 43 -8.32 12.67 5.22
C PHE A 43 -7.50 12.87 3.94
N PHE A 44 -7.56 14.05 3.33
CA PHE A 44 -6.81 14.37 2.12
C PHE A 44 -5.29 14.26 2.33
N ILE A 45 -4.75 14.81 3.42
CA ILE A 45 -3.31 14.67 3.75
C ILE A 45 -2.93 13.20 3.96
N ALA A 46 -3.74 12.47 4.73
CA ALA A 46 -3.52 11.05 4.99
C ALA A 46 -3.53 10.24 3.69
N PHE A 47 -4.43 10.56 2.76
CA PHE A 47 -4.50 9.96 1.44
C PHE A 47 -3.21 10.20 0.63
N ILE A 48 -2.75 11.46 0.52
CA ILE A 48 -1.52 11.80 -0.22
C ILE A 48 -0.30 11.10 0.38
N ALA A 49 -0.14 11.12 1.70
CA ALA A 49 0.96 10.43 2.38
C ALA A 49 0.92 8.90 2.15
N SER A 50 -0.29 8.35 2.10
CA SER A 50 -0.52 6.92 1.86
C SER A 50 -0.23 6.49 0.43
N LEU A 51 -0.33 7.37 -0.58
CA LEU A 51 -0.04 7.03 -1.98
C LEU A 51 1.39 6.50 -2.12
N TRP A 52 2.36 7.20 -1.52
CA TRP A 52 3.75 6.78 -1.56
C TRP A 52 3.95 5.40 -0.91
N SER A 53 3.35 5.20 0.26
CA SER A 53 3.43 3.94 1.00
C SER A 53 2.82 2.78 0.21
N ASN A 54 1.66 2.98 -0.42
CA ASN A 54 0.99 1.98 -1.26
C ASN A 54 1.85 1.58 -2.47
N ILE A 55 2.40 2.56 -3.18
CA ILE A 55 3.27 2.31 -4.34
C ILE A 55 4.53 1.55 -3.89
N ALA A 56 5.17 2.01 -2.82
CA ALA A 56 6.38 1.36 -2.30
C ALA A 56 6.14 -0.09 -1.86
N LEU A 57 5.02 -0.36 -1.17
CA LEU A 57 4.62 -1.70 -0.76
C LEU A 57 4.33 -2.59 -1.98
N ALA A 58 3.58 -2.08 -2.96
CA ALA A 58 3.23 -2.80 -4.17
C ALA A 58 4.45 -3.15 -5.03
N VAL A 59 5.36 -2.20 -5.22
CA VAL A 59 6.64 -2.42 -5.93
C VAL A 59 7.45 -3.52 -5.24
N LYS A 60 7.62 -3.44 -3.91
CA LYS A 60 8.34 -4.47 -3.15
C LYS A 60 7.63 -5.83 -3.18
N ARG A 61 6.31 -5.84 -3.32
CA ARG A 61 5.51 -7.07 -3.41
C ARG A 61 5.62 -7.71 -4.80
N LEU A 62 5.61 -6.91 -5.86
CA LEU A 62 5.88 -7.37 -7.22
C LEU A 62 7.31 -7.91 -7.36
N HIS A 63 8.28 -7.26 -6.71
CA HIS A 63 9.64 -7.77 -6.62
C HIS A 63 9.71 -9.14 -5.92
N ASP A 64 8.84 -9.40 -4.95
CA ASP A 64 8.75 -10.72 -4.31
C ASP A 64 8.18 -11.81 -5.24
N LEU A 65 7.50 -11.42 -6.31
CA LEU A 65 7.00 -12.28 -7.38
C LEU A 65 7.93 -12.34 -8.60
N ASP A 66 9.14 -11.77 -8.50
CA ASP A 66 10.09 -11.56 -9.62
C ASP A 66 9.49 -10.80 -10.82
N LYS A 67 8.55 -9.88 -10.54
CA LYS A 67 7.91 -9.01 -11.53
C LYS A 67 8.49 -7.59 -11.46
N PRO A 68 8.51 -6.85 -12.58
CA PRO A 68 9.01 -5.48 -12.61
C PRO A 68 8.09 -4.55 -11.80
N GLY A 69 8.69 -3.68 -10.99
CA GLY A 69 7.96 -2.72 -10.14
C GLY A 69 7.05 -1.76 -10.90
N ILE A 70 7.28 -1.53 -12.19
CA ILE A 70 6.42 -0.69 -13.03
C ILE A 70 4.98 -1.20 -13.11
N ALA A 71 4.76 -2.50 -12.91
CA ALA A 71 3.40 -3.05 -12.86
C ALA A 71 2.57 -2.51 -11.67
N ALA A 72 3.21 -1.88 -10.67
CA ALA A 72 2.51 -1.19 -9.58
C ALA A 72 1.68 0.00 -10.08
N LEU A 73 1.98 0.54 -11.26
CA LEU A 73 1.20 1.65 -11.85
C LEU A 73 -0.26 1.28 -12.12
N ILE A 74 -0.57 -0.02 -12.26
CA ILE A 74 -1.94 -0.52 -12.42
C ILE A 74 -2.81 -0.17 -11.19
N LEU A 75 -2.20 0.03 -10.01
CA LEU A 75 -2.90 0.40 -8.79
C LEU A 75 -3.45 1.84 -8.78
N PHE A 76 -3.12 2.67 -9.78
CA PHE A 76 -3.74 3.99 -9.92
C PHE A 76 -5.17 3.93 -10.47
N VAL A 77 -5.61 2.79 -11.00
CA VAL A 77 -6.99 2.60 -11.45
C VAL A 77 -7.83 2.05 -10.28
N PRO A 78 -8.81 2.78 -9.74
CA PRO A 78 -9.44 2.45 -8.44
C PRO A 78 -10.05 1.05 -8.34
N VAL A 79 -10.77 0.59 -9.36
CA VAL A 79 -11.38 -0.76 -9.35
C VAL A 79 -10.29 -1.83 -9.48
N VAL A 80 -9.31 -1.59 -10.35
CA VAL A 80 -8.22 -2.53 -10.59
C VAL A 80 -7.29 -2.62 -9.39
N SER A 81 -7.13 -1.53 -8.63
CA SER A 81 -6.26 -1.49 -7.45
C SER A 81 -6.74 -2.43 -6.35
N ILE A 82 -8.05 -2.53 -6.14
CA ILE A 82 -8.66 -3.46 -5.17
C ILE A 82 -8.40 -4.90 -5.59
N VAL A 83 -8.69 -5.24 -6.84
CA VAL A 83 -8.48 -6.60 -7.37
C VAL A 83 -6.99 -6.97 -7.32
N ALA A 84 -6.13 -6.07 -7.76
CA ALA A 84 -4.69 -6.28 -7.74
C ALA A 84 -4.15 -6.43 -6.30
N PHE A 85 -4.62 -5.63 -5.35
CA PHE A 85 -4.27 -5.77 -3.94
C PHE A 85 -4.62 -7.17 -3.42
N LEU A 86 -5.86 -7.64 -3.67
CA LEU A 86 -6.30 -8.97 -3.27
C LEU A 86 -5.44 -10.07 -3.90
N VAL A 87 -5.18 -9.99 -5.21
CA VAL A 87 -4.30 -10.92 -5.92
C VAL A 87 -2.90 -10.94 -5.28
N LEU A 88 -2.31 -9.77 -5.01
CA LEU A 88 -0.98 -9.66 -4.41
C LEU A 88 -0.93 -10.19 -2.95
N CYS A 89 -2.03 -10.11 -2.21
CA CYS A 89 -2.16 -10.71 -0.87
C CYS A 89 -2.28 -12.23 -0.90
N LEU A 90 -2.93 -12.80 -1.92
CA LEU A 90 -3.21 -14.24 -1.98
C LEU A 90 -2.08 -15.05 -2.62
N PHE A 91 -1.47 -14.54 -3.69
CA PHE A 91 -0.46 -15.28 -4.44
C PHE A 91 0.81 -15.52 -3.60
N PRO A 92 1.42 -16.72 -3.66
CA PRO A 92 2.69 -16.97 -2.97
C PRO A 92 3.84 -16.20 -3.62
N GLY A 93 4.82 -15.78 -2.81
CA GLY A 93 6.09 -15.21 -3.28
C GLY A 93 7.00 -16.27 -3.92
N GLN A 94 8.05 -15.83 -4.61
CA GLN A 94 9.05 -16.75 -5.16
C GLN A 94 9.90 -17.36 -4.03
N PRO A 95 10.06 -18.69 -3.96
CA PRO A 95 10.93 -19.32 -2.97
C PRO A 95 12.40 -19.03 -3.28
N GLY A 96 13.19 -18.75 -2.24
CA GLY A 96 14.63 -18.51 -2.36
C GLY A 96 15.01 -17.12 -2.91
N PRO A 97 16.31 -16.93 -3.20
CA PRO A 97 16.85 -15.66 -3.68
C PRO A 97 16.33 -15.27 -5.07
N ASN A 98 16.14 -13.97 -5.31
CA ASN A 98 15.85 -13.44 -6.63
C ASN A 98 16.63 -12.15 -6.91
N ARG A 99 16.44 -11.56 -8.10
CA ARG A 99 17.16 -10.35 -8.54
C ARG A 99 16.96 -9.12 -7.64
N TYR A 100 15.92 -9.12 -6.81
CA TYR A 100 15.53 -8.00 -5.95
C TYR A 100 15.91 -8.21 -4.47
N GLY A 101 16.42 -9.39 -4.10
CA GLY A 101 16.90 -9.71 -2.76
C GLY A 101 16.94 -11.21 -2.46
N ARG A 102 17.78 -11.58 -1.49
CA ARG A 102 17.98 -12.98 -1.06
C ARG A 102 16.83 -13.51 -0.21
N ARG A 103 16.24 -12.64 0.61
CA ARG A 103 15.12 -12.95 1.50
C ARG A 103 14.08 -11.85 1.45
N THR A 104 12.88 -12.22 1.89
CA THR A 104 11.74 -11.31 2.00
C THR A 104 11.82 -10.53 3.31
N ASN A 105 11.30 -9.30 3.31
CA ASN A 105 11.33 -8.35 4.45
C ASN A 105 12.73 -7.87 4.85
N GLU A 106 13.72 -7.99 3.97
CA GLU A 106 15.08 -7.47 4.16
C GLU A 106 15.40 -6.37 3.13
N PRO A 107 16.29 -5.40 3.47
CA PRO A 107 16.82 -4.44 2.51
C PRO A 107 17.48 -5.16 1.32
N ALA A 108 17.58 -4.50 0.16
CA ALA A 108 18.45 -5.03 -0.89
C ALA A 108 19.90 -5.00 -0.38
N GLU A 109 20.66 -6.08 -0.58
CA GLU A 109 22.10 -6.04 -0.34
C GLU A 109 22.70 -4.94 -1.22
N SER A 110 23.47 -4.03 -0.63
CA SER A 110 24.22 -3.06 -1.42
C SER A 110 25.27 -3.84 -2.20
N LYS A 111 25.36 -3.61 -3.52
CA LYS A 111 26.52 -4.07 -4.29
C LYS A 111 27.74 -3.35 -3.71
N ARG A 112 28.52 -4.04 -2.89
CA ARG A 112 29.88 -3.61 -2.54
C ARG A 112 30.77 -3.83 -3.75
#